data_AF-A0A5D4QWE6-F1
#
_entry.id   AF-A0A5D4QWE6-F1
#
_cell.length_a   1.000
_cell.length_b   1.000
_cell.length_c   1.000
_cell.angle_alpha   90.00
_cell.angle_beta   90.00
_cell.angle_gamma   90.00
#
_symmetry.space_group_name_H-M   'P 1'
#
loop_
_entity.id
_entity.type
_entity.pdbx_description
1 polymer ?
#
loop_
_entity_poly.entity_id
_entity_poly.type
_entity_poly.pdbx_seq_one_letter_code
_entity_poly.pdbx_strand_id
1 'polypeptide(L)'
;MSNEQAQELFSSLKKMGMKLEFELNELIKKQLNKEELLLSASANSAVIASMISQCRNMVELLSIPLNFPTKNDVARVAKLAIQVEEKVDQLDEQMLALSSTLAEIKGSLEKLESANPEAKKEPNADSGLDAEASPAGKRRKARSRALSILLDNLQKNAEIQYGLPSKGSKNNGR
;
A
#
# COMPACT_ATOMS: atom_id res chain seq x y z
N MET A 1 62.87 -20.60 45.79
CA MET A 1 61.56 -21.15 45.40
C MET A 1 61.79 -21.95 44.12
N SER A 2 61.70 -23.29 44.16
CA SER A 2 61.99 -24.11 42.97
C SER A 2 60.85 -24.01 41.95
N ASN A 3 61.18 -24.10 40.67
CA ASN A 3 60.24 -23.95 39.55
C ASN A 3 59.13 -25.04 39.56
N GLU A 4 59.43 -26.21 40.15
CA GLU A 4 58.49 -27.32 40.34
C GLU A 4 57.38 -26.99 41.35
N GLN A 5 57.72 -26.32 42.46
CA GLN A 5 56.72 -25.90 43.46
C GLN A 5 55.74 -24.88 42.89
N ALA A 6 56.21 -24.00 42.00
CA ALA A 6 55.35 -23.04 41.30
C ALA A 6 54.42 -23.74 40.28
N GLN A 7 54.91 -24.77 39.57
CA GLN A 7 54.08 -25.58 38.67
C GLN A 7 53.02 -26.40 39.41
N GLU A 8 53.35 -26.98 40.56
CA GLU A 8 52.38 -27.70 41.38
C GLU A 8 51.26 -26.79 41.90
N LEU A 9 51.61 -25.60 42.40
CA LEU A 9 50.62 -24.59 42.84
C LEU A 9 49.73 -24.10 41.68
N PHE A 10 50.30 -23.90 40.50
CA PHE A 10 49.51 -23.51 39.33
C PHE A 10 48.57 -24.63 38.89
N SER A 11 49.04 -25.88 38.95
CA SER A 11 48.23 -27.05 38.61
C SER A 11 47.08 -27.28 39.60
N SER A 12 47.30 -27.01 40.89
CA SER A 12 46.28 -27.15 41.94
C SER A 12 45.23 -26.05 41.85
N LEU A 13 45.65 -24.80 41.60
CA LEU A 13 44.75 -23.68 41.35
C LEU A 13 43.88 -23.91 40.12
N LYS A 14 44.48 -24.43 39.03
CA LYS A 14 43.75 -24.77 37.80
C LYS A 14 42.71 -25.87 38.04
N LYS A 15 43.06 -26.92 38.80
CA LYS A 15 42.12 -27.99 39.17
C LYS A 15 40.98 -27.47 40.04
N MET A 16 41.25 -26.54 40.95
CA MET A 16 40.23 -25.91 41.79
C MET A 16 39.30 -24.99 40.98
N GLY A 17 39.85 -24.21 40.05
CA GLY A 17 39.07 -23.41 39.10
C GLY A 17 38.13 -24.27 38.26
N MET A 18 38.62 -25.37 37.67
CA MET A 18 37.78 -26.30 36.91
C MET A 18 36.66 -26.94 37.74
N LYS A 19 36.93 -27.30 39.00
CA LYS A 19 35.90 -27.85 39.89
C LYS A 19 34.81 -26.81 40.19
N LEU A 20 35.19 -25.57 40.45
CA LEU A 20 34.26 -24.49 40.74
C LEU A 20 33.40 -24.18 39.50
N GLU A 21 34.00 -24.14 38.31
CA GLU A 21 33.29 -24.01 37.04
C GLU A 21 32.30 -25.15 36.82
N PHE A 22 32.72 -26.39 37.09
CA PHE A 22 31.86 -27.56 36.95
C PHE A 22 30.66 -27.51 37.92
N GLU A 23 30.90 -27.18 39.18
CA GLU A 23 29.85 -27.04 40.20
C GLU A 23 28.87 -25.90 39.88
N LEU A 24 29.37 -24.75 39.43
CA LEU A 24 28.53 -23.64 38.97
C LEU A 24 27.67 -24.06 37.78
N ASN A 25 28.26 -24.74 36.80
CA ASN A 25 27.55 -25.15 35.60
C ASN A 25 26.48 -26.21 35.92
N GLU A 26 26.77 -27.14 36.83
CA GLU A 26 25.78 -28.08 37.37
C GLU A 26 24.66 -27.38 38.14
N LEU A 27 24.96 -26.38 38.96
CA LEU A 27 23.95 -25.60 39.67
C LEU A 27 23.04 -24.82 38.72
N ILE A 28 23.61 -24.18 37.70
CA ILE A 28 22.87 -23.45 36.66
C ILE A 28 21.95 -24.41 35.91
N LYS A 29 22.49 -25.56 35.45
CA LYS A 29 21.69 -26.60 34.78
C LYS A 29 20.56 -27.11 35.66
N LYS A 30 20.83 -27.36 36.95
CA LYS A 30 19.82 -27.80 37.92
C LYS A 30 18.76 -26.75 38.21
N GLN A 31 19.07 -25.46 38.09
CA GLN A 31 18.06 -24.40 38.25
C GLN A 31 17.24 -24.20 36.97
N LEU A 32 17.86 -24.22 35.78
CA LEU A 32 17.14 -24.08 34.51
C LEU A 32 16.26 -25.29 34.16
N ASN A 33 16.70 -26.50 34.50
CA ASN A 33 15.93 -27.73 34.24
C ASN A 33 14.83 -27.99 35.27
N LYS A 34 14.54 -27.05 36.18
CA LYS A 34 13.34 -27.15 37.01
C LYS A 34 12.13 -26.86 36.13
N GLU A 35 11.44 -27.93 35.75
CA GLU A 35 10.19 -27.88 34.99
C GLU A 35 9.18 -26.92 35.62
N GLU A 36 9.15 -26.83 36.95
CA GLU A 36 8.33 -25.88 37.71
C GLU A 36 8.66 -24.40 37.40
N LEU A 37 9.94 -24.04 37.22
CA LEU A 37 10.34 -22.69 36.82
C LEU A 37 9.92 -22.40 35.37
N LEU A 38 10.02 -23.39 34.49
CA LEU A 38 9.61 -23.26 33.09
C LEU A 38 8.10 -23.14 32.95
N LEU A 39 7.34 -23.93 33.73
CA LEU A 39 5.88 -23.85 33.83
C LEU A 39 5.43 -22.52 34.44
N SER A 40 6.08 -22.05 35.51
CA SER A 40 5.78 -20.74 36.11
C SER A 40 6.12 -19.58 35.16
N ALA A 41 7.26 -19.63 34.47
CA ALA A 41 7.64 -18.63 33.49
C ALA A 41 6.69 -18.61 32.29
N SER A 42 6.28 -19.78 31.79
CA SER A 42 5.31 -19.87 30.69
C SER A 42 3.93 -19.36 31.09
N ALA A 43 3.42 -19.73 32.27
CA ALA A 43 2.16 -19.21 32.81
C ALA A 43 2.21 -17.68 32.99
N ASN A 44 3.29 -17.15 33.57
CA ASN A 44 3.49 -15.71 33.73
C ASN A 44 3.58 -14.99 32.38
N SER A 45 4.25 -15.59 31.40
CA SER A 45 4.35 -15.01 30.05
C SER A 45 2.98 -14.96 29.35
N ALA A 46 2.12 -15.96 29.54
CA ALA A 46 0.74 -15.94 29.04
C ALA A 46 -0.09 -14.82 29.68
N VAL A 47 0.04 -14.60 30.99
CA VAL A 47 -0.63 -13.50 31.70
C VAL A 47 -0.13 -12.14 31.21
N ILE A 48 1.19 -11.97 31.05
CA ILE A 48 1.79 -10.75 30.52
C ILE A 48 1.32 -10.51 29.07
N ALA A 49 1.25 -11.55 28.25
CA ALA A 49 0.74 -11.44 26.88
C ALA A 49 -0.73 -10.98 26.85
N SER A 50 -1.57 -11.51 27.75
CA SER A 50 -2.96 -11.05 27.90
C SER A 50 -3.04 -9.58 28.32
N MET A 51 -2.23 -9.16 29.30
CA MET A 51 -2.17 -7.74 29.72
C MET A 51 -1.72 -6.82 28.60
N ILE A 52 -0.71 -7.21 27.83
CA ILE A 52 -0.26 -6.46 26.65
C ILE A 52 -1.38 -6.37 25.61
N SER A 53 -2.15 -7.44 25.40
CA SER A 53 -3.30 -7.42 24.48
C SER A 53 -4.39 -6.47 24.96
N GLN A 54 -4.70 -6.45 26.26
CA GLN A 54 -5.67 -5.52 26.82
C GLN A 54 -5.21 -4.07 26.67
N CYS A 55 -3.93 -3.79 26.94
CA CYS A 55 -3.35 -2.47 26.73
C CYS A 55 -3.45 -2.02 25.26
N ARG A 56 -3.14 -2.91 24.30
CA ARG A 56 -3.34 -2.63 22.87
C ARG A 56 -4.78 -2.27 22.55
N ASN A 57 -5.76 -3.01 23.08
CA ASN A 57 -7.18 -2.72 22.85
C ASN A 57 -7.59 -1.35 23.43
N MET A 58 -7.05 -0.98 24.60
CA MET A 58 -7.29 0.35 25.17
C MET A 58 -6.68 1.45 24.31
N VAL A 59 -5.47 1.24 23.79
CA VAL A 59 -4.81 2.17 22.86
C VAL A 59 -5.65 2.33 21.58
N GLU A 60 -6.25 1.26 21.05
CA GLU A 60 -7.16 1.34 19.90
C GLU A 60 -8.48 2.07 20.22
N LEU A 61 -9.01 1.92 21.43
CA LEU A 61 -10.23 2.64 21.82
C LEU A 61 -9.97 4.13 22.05
N LEU A 62 -8.81 4.46 22.62
CA LEU A 62 -8.37 5.83 22.87
C LEU A 62 -7.91 6.55 21.59
N SER A 63 -7.54 5.83 20.54
CA SER A 63 -7.09 6.44 19.29
C SER A 63 -8.20 7.17 18.55
N ILE A 64 -9.46 6.77 18.73
CA ILE A 64 -10.63 7.40 18.12
C ILE A 64 -10.81 8.84 18.64
N PRO A 65 -10.92 9.09 19.96
CA PRO A 65 -11.07 10.45 20.48
C PRO A 65 -9.77 11.28 20.42
N LEU A 66 -8.60 10.66 20.55
CA LEU A 66 -7.31 11.36 20.62
C LEU A 66 -6.59 11.48 19.26
N ASN A 67 -7.16 10.89 18.21
CA ASN A 67 -6.69 10.97 16.83
C ASN A 67 -5.20 10.68 16.64
N PHE A 68 -4.66 9.68 17.35
CA PHE A 68 -3.32 9.18 17.09
C PHE A 68 -3.36 7.90 16.25
N PRO A 69 -2.41 7.69 15.33
CA PRO A 69 -2.41 6.53 14.45
C PRO A 69 -2.12 5.24 15.23
N THR A 70 -2.92 4.20 14.99
CA THR A 70 -2.69 2.87 15.59
C THR A 70 -1.86 1.97 14.66
N LYS A 71 -1.32 0.88 15.21
CA LYS A 71 -0.61 -0.14 14.42
C LYS A 71 -1.50 -0.70 13.29
N ASN A 72 -2.80 -0.87 13.54
CA ASN A 72 -3.74 -1.38 12.55
C ASN A 72 -3.97 -0.37 11.43
N ASP A 73 -3.97 0.93 11.72
CA ASP A 73 -4.10 1.97 10.70
C ASP A 73 -2.89 1.95 9.76
N VAL A 74 -1.68 1.87 10.32
CA VAL A 74 -0.45 1.79 9.52
C VAL A 74 -0.46 0.53 8.64
N ALA A 75 -0.89 -0.62 9.18
CA ALA A 75 -1.00 -1.85 8.42
C ALA A 75 -2.04 -1.77 7.29
N ARG A 76 -3.19 -1.13 7.55
CA ARG A 76 -4.23 -0.91 6.53
C ARG A 76 -3.75 0.02 5.41
N VAL A 77 -3.08 1.11 5.76
CA VAL A 77 -2.50 2.04 4.77
C VAL A 77 -1.44 1.35 3.93
N ALA A 78 -0.56 0.55 4.53
CA ALA A 78 0.44 -0.23 3.80
C ALA A 78 -0.22 -1.24 2.84
N LYS A 79 -1.29 -1.93 3.28
CA LYS A 79 -2.04 -2.84 2.43
C LYS A 79 -2.68 -2.12 1.24
N LEU A 80 -3.27 -0.95 1.46
CA LEU A 80 -3.84 -0.13 0.38
C LEU A 80 -2.75 0.32 -0.60
N ALA A 81 -1.57 0.70 -0.11
CA ALA A 81 -0.45 1.09 -0.96
C ALA A 81 -0.03 -0.06 -1.89
N ILE A 82 0.12 -1.28 -1.35
CA ILE A 82 0.43 -2.48 -2.14
C ILE A 82 -0.66 -2.75 -3.18
N GLN A 83 -1.93 -2.66 -2.79
CA GLN A 83 -3.04 -2.88 -3.72
C GLN A 83 -3.08 -1.85 -4.85
N VAL A 84 -2.72 -0.59 -4.56
CA VAL A 84 -2.64 0.45 -5.59
C VAL A 84 -1.50 0.15 -6.55
N GLU A 85 -0.33 -0.25 -6.04
CA GLU A 85 0.82 -0.66 -6.86
C GLU A 85 0.44 -1.80 -7.81
N GLU A 86 -0.14 -2.89 -7.29
CA GLU A 86 -0.61 -4.03 -8.10
C GLU A 86 -1.63 -3.61 -9.18
N LYS A 87 -2.50 -2.63 -8.87
CA LYS A 87 -3.51 -2.15 -9.81
C LYS A 87 -2.92 -1.23 -10.88
N VAL A 88 -1.91 -0.44 -10.54
CA VAL A 88 -1.16 0.37 -11.51
C VAL A 88 -0.41 -0.55 -12.47
N ASP A 89 0.27 -1.57 -11.97
CA ASP A 89 0.97 -2.55 -12.80
C ASP A 89 0.02 -3.25 -13.80
N GLN A 90 -1.18 -3.64 -13.34
CA GLN A 90 -2.21 -4.22 -14.21
C GLN A 90 -2.67 -3.26 -15.31
N LEU A 91 -2.79 -1.96 -15.00
CA LEU A 91 -3.15 -0.95 -15.98
C LEU A 91 -2.03 -0.73 -17.00
N ASP A 92 -0.77 -0.72 -16.55
CA ASP A 92 0.37 -0.58 -17.43
C ASP A 92 0.49 -1.77 -18.39
N GLU A 93 0.31 -2.99 -17.90
CA GLU A 93 0.29 -4.19 -18.74
C GLU A 93 -0.84 -4.14 -19.78
N GLN A 94 -2.05 -3.74 -19.36
CA GLN A 94 -3.18 -3.57 -20.28
C GLN A 94 -2.93 -2.47 -21.31
N MET A 95 -2.34 -1.35 -20.91
CA MET A 95 -1.99 -0.26 -21.82
C MET A 95 -0.94 -0.70 -22.84
N LEU A 96 0.04 -1.49 -22.42
CA LEU A 96 1.08 -2.04 -23.29
C LEU A 96 0.48 -3.05 -24.28
N ALA A 97 -0.41 -3.94 -23.82
CA ALA A 97 -1.16 -4.85 -24.68
C ALA A 97 -2.04 -4.10 -25.70
N LEU A 98 -2.75 -3.05 -25.28
CA LEU A 98 -3.53 -2.20 -26.18
C LEU A 98 -2.66 -1.46 -27.19
N SER A 99 -1.48 -0.98 -26.76
CA SER A 99 -0.51 -0.35 -27.65
C SER A 99 0.03 -1.34 -28.69
N SER A 100 0.36 -2.57 -28.29
CA SER A 100 0.80 -3.65 -29.19
C SER A 100 -0.27 -3.98 -30.22
N THR A 101 -1.51 -4.19 -29.77
CA THR A 101 -2.63 -4.49 -30.68
C THR A 101 -2.91 -3.35 -31.65
N LEU A 102 -2.81 -2.09 -31.21
CA LEU A 102 -2.92 -0.93 -32.12
C LEU A 102 -1.76 -0.87 -33.13
N ALA A 103 -0.54 -1.19 -32.71
CA ALA A 103 0.62 -1.26 -33.60
C ALA A 103 0.49 -2.39 -34.63
N GLU A 104 0.00 -3.56 -34.20
CA GLU A 104 -0.32 -4.69 -35.08
C GLU A 104 -1.40 -4.33 -36.10
N ILE A 105 -2.51 -3.73 -35.65
CA ILE A 105 -3.59 -3.27 -36.52
C ILE A 105 -3.06 -2.28 -37.57
N LYS A 106 -2.26 -1.29 -37.13
CA LYS A 106 -1.63 -0.31 -38.04
C LYS A 106 -0.73 -1.01 -39.06
N GLY A 107 0.11 -1.95 -38.63
CA GLY A 107 0.98 -2.71 -39.52
C GLY A 107 0.21 -3.59 -40.52
N SER A 108 -0.92 -4.17 -40.11
CA SER A 108 -1.80 -4.90 -41.04
C SER A 108 -2.54 -3.98 -42.02
N LEU A 109 -2.90 -2.76 -41.61
CA LEU A 109 -3.50 -1.77 -42.50
C LEU A 109 -2.50 -1.30 -43.57
N GLU A 110 -1.26 -1.01 -43.19
CA GLU A 110 -0.18 -0.63 -44.13
C GLU A 110 0.16 -1.77 -45.11
N LYS A 111 0.06 -3.03 -44.67
CA LYS A 111 0.20 -4.22 -45.54
C LYS A 111 -0.95 -4.37 -46.54
N LEU A 112 -2.17 -4.01 -46.15
CA LEU A 112 -3.32 -4.01 -47.06
C LEU A 112 -3.25 -2.85 -48.06
N GLU A 113 -2.78 -1.67 -47.64
CA GLU A 113 -2.55 -0.53 -48.54
C GLU A 113 -1.42 -0.79 -49.55
N SER A 114 -0.38 -1.52 -49.17
CA SER A 114 0.71 -1.91 -50.08
C SER A 114 0.39 -3.10 -51.00
N ALA A 115 -0.70 -3.83 -50.75
CA ALA A 115 -1.20 -4.91 -51.61
C ALA A 115 -2.18 -4.44 -52.71
N ASN A 116 -2.58 -3.16 -52.73
CA ASN A 116 -3.46 -2.59 -53.75
C ASN A 116 -2.77 -1.43 -54.49
N PRO A 117 -2.03 -1.68 -55.59
CA PRO A 117 -1.33 -0.64 -56.30
C PRO A 117 -2.22 -0.03 -57.40
N GLU A 118 -3.42 0.48 -57.09
CA GLU A 118 -4.19 1.24 -58.08
C GLU A 118 -5.31 2.07 -57.44
N ALA A 119 -5.00 3.34 -57.15
CA ALA A 119 -5.90 4.50 -57.35
C ALA A 119 -5.26 5.78 -56.78
N LYS A 120 -4.14 6.22 -57.39
CA LYS A 120 -3.82 7.66 -57.38
C LYS A 120 -4.56 8.31 -58.54
N LYS A 121 -5.61 9.06 -58.23
CA LYS A 121 -6.05 10.24 -58.99
C LYS A 121 -7.05 11.04 -58.15
N GLU A 122 -6.54 12.03 -57.44
CA GLU A 122 -7.22 13.34 -57.43
C GLU A 122 -7.22 13.89 -58.87
N PRO A 123 -8.19 14.73 -59.32
CA PRO A 123 -8.65 15.91 -58.58
C PRO A 123 -10.14 16.29 -58.75
N ASN A 124 -10.66 17.12 -57.84
CA ASN A 124 -11.11 18.49 -58.17
C ASN A 124 -11.94 19.10 -57.04
N ALA A 125 -11.67 20.38 -56.83
CA ALA A 125 -12.49 21.30 -56.08
C ALA A 125 -13.88 21.43 -56.68
N ASP A 126 -14.92 21.34 -55.86
CA ASP A 126 -16.16 22.08 -56.07
C ASP A 126 -16.77 22.47 -54.73
N SER A 127 -17.21 23.71 -54.70
CA SER A 127 -17.78 24.44 -53.58
C SER A 127 -19.30 24.41 -53.68
N GLY A 128 -20.00 24.09 -52.58
CA GLY A 128 -21.43 24.41 -52.48
C GLY A 128 -22.26 23.49 -51.60
N LEU A 129 -22.49 23.95 -50.36
CA LEU A 129 -23.80 24.04 -49.69
C LEU A 129 -24.76 22.82 -49.73
N ASP A 130 -24.88 22.17 -48.57
CA ASP A 130 -26.11 22.09 -47.75
C ASP A 130 -26.45 20.71 -47.16
N ALA A 131 -26.86 20.78 -45.88
CA ALA A 131 -27.77 19.90 -45.15
C ALA A 131 -27.26 18.63 -44.41
N GLU A 132 -27.74 18.55 -43.15
CA GLU A 132 -28.09 17.36 -42.37
C GLU A 132 -27.08 16.76 -41.35
N ALA A 133 -27.30 17.16 -40.08
CA ALA A 133 -27.35 16.31 -38.90
C ALA A 133 -26.17 15.36 -38.58
N SER A 134 -25.01 15.93 -38.23
CA SER A 134 -23.90 15.18 -37.61
C SER A 134 -24.17 14.82 -36.13
N PRO A 135 -24.04 13.53 -35.71
CA PRO A 135 -24.25 13.06 -34.33
C PRO A 135 -23.21 13.58 -33.32
N ALA A 136 -22.16 14.27 -33.79
CA ALA A 136 -21.11 14.84 -32.96
C ALA A 136 -21.58 16.04 -32.10
N GLY A 137 -22.59 16.79 -32.55
CA GLY A 137 -23.12 17.95 -31.83
C GLY A 137 -23.89 17.58 -30.55
N LYS A 138 -24.65 16.48 -30.58
CA LYS A 138 -25.43 15.99 -29.42
C LYS A 138 -24.51 15.48 -28.30
N ARG A 139 -23.38 14.85 -28.64
CA ARG A 139 -22.39 14.35 -27.66
C ARG A 139 -21.65 15.47 -26.93
N ARG A 140 -21.31 16.57 -27.61
CA ARG A 140 -20.69 17.75 -26.98
C ARG A 140 -21.63 18.42 -25.96
N LYS A 141 -22.92 18.54 -26.29
CA LYS A 141 -23.94 19.14 -25.41
C LYS A 141 -24.29 18.25 -24.21
N ALA A 142 -24.30 16.93 -24.38
CA ALA A 142 -24.49 15.98 -23.27
C ALA A 142 -23.28 15.96 -22.32
N ARG A 143 -22.06 15.98 -22.86
CA ARG A 143 -20.83 16.08 -22.05
C ARG A 143 -20.75 17.38 -21.27
N SER A 144 -21.14 18.52 -21.86
CA SER A 144 -21.12 19.80 -21.13
C SER A 144 -22.11 19.82 -19.96
N ARG A 145 -23.28 19.18 -20.11
CA ARG A 145 -24.27 19.06 -19.02
C ARG A 145 -23.84 18.09 -17.93
N ALA A 146 -23.22 16.97 -18.30
CA ALA A 146 -22.69 16.03 -17.32
C ALA A 146 -21.58 16.68 -16.49
N LEU A 147 -20.69 17.44 -17.12
CA LEU A 147 -19.64 18.19 -16.42
C LEU A 147 -20.21 19.27 -15.49
N SER A 148 -21.24 20.01 -15.91
CA SER A 148 -21.87 21.02 -15.03
C SER A 148 -22.52 20.39 -13.79
N ILE A 149 -23.19 19.23 -13.94
CA ILE A 149 -23.80 18.53 -12.80
C ILE A 149 -22.73 17.99 -11.83
N LEU A 150 -21.59 17.52 -12.35
CA LEU A 150 -20.49 17.00 -11.54
C LEU A 150 -19.80 18.12 -10.75
N LEU A 151 -19.61 19.29 -11.37
CA LEU A 151 -19.11 20.50 -10.71
C LEU A 151 -20.05 20.98 -9.60
N ASP A 152 -21.36 21.03 -9.85
CA ASP A 152 -22.35 21.42 -8.83
C ASP A 152 -22.36 20.45 -7.63
N ASN A 153 -22.21 19.15 -7.87
CA ASN A 153 -22.18 18.15 -6.79
C ASN A 153 -20.88 18.21 -5.98
N LEU A 154 -19.74 18.44 -6.62
CA LEU A 154 -18.47 18.63 -5.90
C LEU A 154 -18.50 19.90 -5.04
N GLN A 155 -19.12 20.98 -5.55
CA GLN A 155 -19.25 22.22 -4.81
C GLN A 155 -20.19 22.09 -3.61
N LYS A 156 -21.35 21.42 -3.78
CA LYS A 156 -22.26 21.11 -2.66
C LYS A 156 -21.62 20.21 -1.60
N ASN A 157 -20.83 19.21 -2.01
CA ASN A 157 -20.11 18.35 -1.06
C ASN A 157 -19.05 19.13 -0.27
N ALA A 158 -18.35 20.08 -0.91
CA ALA A 158 -17.41 20.97 -0.23
C ALA A 158 -18.12 21.93 0.76
N GLU A 159 -19.32 22.41 0.42
CA GLU A 159 -20.13 23.25 1.32
C GLU A 159 -20.58 22.48 2.58
N ILE A 160 -20.99 21.21 2.44
CA ILE A 160 -21.42 20.35 3.55
C ILE A 160 -20.24 20.00 4.49
N GLN A 161 -19.04 19.83 3.94
CA GLN A 161 -17.89 19.36 4.70
C GLN A 161 -17.08 20.50 5.37
N TYR A 162 -17.15 21.73 4.85
CA TYR A 162 -16.32 22.86 5.31
C TYR A 162 -17.06 24.17 5.63
N GLY A 163 -18.39 24.25 5.47
CA GLY A 163 -19.20 25.38 5.95
C GLY A 163 -18.88 26.75 5.33
N LEU A 164 -18.44 26.81 4.07
CA LEU A 164 -18.12 28.06 3.37
C LEU A 164 -19.35 28.60 2.60
N PRO A 165 -19.65 29.93 2.66
CA PRO A 165 -20.83 30.49 2.00
C PRO A 165 -20.65 30.66 0.48
N SER A 166 -21.69 30.25 -0.25
CA SER A 166 -21.82 30.36 -1.71
C SER A 166 -21.83 31.82 -2.20
N LYS A 167 -20.83 32.23 -2.98
CA LYS A 167 -20.89 33.46 -3.78
C LYS A 167 -21.61 33.16 -5.09
N GLY A 168 -22.90 33.49 -5.19
CA GLY A 168 -23.59 33.36 -6.48
C GLY A 168 -25.12 33.48 -6.49
N SER A 169 -25.75 34.20 -5.57
CA SER A 169 -27.18 34.54 -5.74
C SER A 169 -27.31 35.69 -6.76
N LYS A 170 -27.45 35.36 -8.04
CA LYS A 170 -28.06 36.28 -9.00
C LYS A 170 -29.57 36.26 -8.78
N ASN A 171 -30.00 37.29 -8.09
CA ASN A 171 -31.35 37.79 -7.93
C ASN A 171 -32.07 37.85 -9.29
N ASN A 172 -33.01 36.93 -9.55
CA ASN A 172 -34.08 37.14 -10.53
C ASN A 172 -35.35 37.45 -9.75
N GLY A 173 -35.56 38.74 -9.51
CA GLY A 173 -36.83 39.26 -9.06
C GLY A 173 -37.76 39.50 -10.23
N ARG A 174 -38.98 38.96 -10.08
CA ARG A 174 -40.22 39.21 -10.84
C ARG A 174 -40.31 38.71 -12.27
#